data_AF-A0A2E5SS43-F1
#
_entry.id   AF-A0A2E5SS43-F1
#
_cell.length_a   1.000
_cell.length_b   1.000
_cell.length_c   1.000
_cell.angle_alpha   90.00
_cell.angle_beta   90.00
_cell.angle_gamma   90.00
#
_symmetry.space_group_name_H-M   'P 1'
#
loop_
_entity.id
_entity.type
_entity.pdbx_description
1 polymer ?
#
loop_
_entity_poly.entity_id
_entity_poly.type
_entity_poly.pdbx_seq_one_letter_code
_entity_poly.pdbx_strand_id
1 'polypeptide(L)'
;MASLSTPSLKALSSTIFWPAVVVFYFCLNVLFTKWMKKAKNASPLGFSVLVNGMTAAKMFITLGIITVYLLTQSEFKTEFSIGVFIVFALNSALFVLSSQGFVRKG
;
A
#
# COMPACT_ATOMS: atom_id res chain seq x y z
N MET A 1 -21.29 9.68 -25.63
CA MET A 1 -20.39 10.56 -24.86
C MET A 1 -20.37 10.03 -23.44
N ALA A 2 -19.24 9.51 -22.98
CA ALA A 2 -19.10 8.88 -21.67
C ALA A 2 -19.21 9.93 -20.57
N SER A 3 -20.29 9.93 -19.79
CA SER A 3 -20.34 10.66 -18.54
C SER A 3 -19.36 9.99 -17.58
N LEU A 4 -18.23 10.66 -17.32
CA LEU A 4 -17.32 10.34 -16.22
C LEU A 4 -18.11 10.46 -14.92
N SER A 5 -18.74 9.35 -14.53
CA SER A 5 -19.45 9.18 -13.28
C SER A 5 -18.45 9.25 -12.12
N THR A 6 -18.19 10.46 -11.68
CA THR A 6 -17.55 10.81 -10.41
C THR A 6 -18.44 10.72 -9.13
N PRO A 7 -19.69 10.18 -9.10
CA PRO A 7 -20.39 10.01 -7.83
C PRO A 7 -19.81 8.88 -6.94
N SER A 8 -19.29 7.80 -7.52
CA SER A 8 -18.92 6.59 -6.77
C SER A 8 -17.68 6.78 -5.88
N LEU A 9 -16.64 7.47 -6.37
CA LEU A 9 -15.46 7.80 -5.57
C LEU A 9 -15.78 8.74 -4.40
N LYS A 10 -16.69 9.70 -4.60
CA LYS A 10 -17.14 10.61 -3.55
C LYS A 10 -17.97 9.88 -2.50
N ALA A 11 -18.86 8.98 -2.92
CA ALA A 11 -19.62 8.11 -2.03
C ALA A 11 -18.71 7.17 -1.23
N LEU A 12 -17.70 6.55 -1.87
CA LEU A 12 -16.72 5.72 -1.20
C LEU A 12 -15.90 6.51 -0.18
N SER A 13 -15.48 7.73 -0.50
CA SER A 13 -14.72 8.60 0.42
C SER A 13 -15.51 8.99 1.67
N SER A 14 -16.84 8.92 1.62
CA SER A 14 -17.73 9.14 2.78
C SER A 14 -17.86 7.92 3.69
N THR A 15 -17.43 6.74 3.24
CA THR A 15 -17.40 5.53 4.07
C THR A 15 -16.15 5.52 4.95
N ILE A 16 -16.31 5.14 6.23
CA ILE A 16 -15.23 5.11 7.22
C ILE A 16 -14.05 4.20 6.81
N PHE A 17 -14.31 3.20 5.97
CA PHE A 17 -13.32 2.21 5.52
C PHE A 17 -12.22 2.83 4.66
N TRP A 18 -12.56 3.75 3.77
CA TRP A 18 -11.58 4.36 2.86
C TRP A 18 -10.49 5.18 3.58
N PRO A 19 -10.81 6.18 4.43
CA PRO A 19 -9.78 6.92 5.15
C PRO A 19 -9.01 6.02 6.13
N ALA A 20 -9.65 5.01 6.73
CA ALA A 20 -8.98 4.05 7.60
C ALA A 20 -7.88 3.28 6.85
N VAL A 21 -8.17 2.80 5.63
CA VAL A 21 -7.18 2.11 4.80
C VAL A 21 -6.04 3.05 4.40
N VAL A 22 -6.33 4.28 3.99
CA VAL A 22 -5.29 5.26 3.63
C VAL A 22 -4.36 5.53 4.83
N VAL A 23 -4.92 5.77 6.01
CA VAL A 23 -4.15 5.97 7.25
C VAL A 23 -3.33 4.72 7.59
N PHE A 24 -3.91 3.54 7.45
CA PHE A 24 -3.21 2.28 7.71
C PHE A 24 -2.01 2.07 6.77
N TYR A 25 -2.18 2.31 5.46
CA TYR A 25 -1.05 2.26 4.50
C TYR A 25 0.00 3.33 4.79
N PHE A 26 -0.40 4.51 5.25
CA PHE A 26 0.54 5.53 5.67
C PHE A 26 1.38 5.07 6.87
N CYS A 27 0.75 4.50 7.89
CA CYS A 27 1.44 3.91 9.05
C CYS A 27 2.39 2.77 8.64
N LEU A 28 1.95 1.87 7.75
CA LEU A 28 2.81 0.81 7.20
C LEU A 28 4.02 1.38 6.46
N ASN A 29 3.83 2.45 5.69
CA ASN A 29 4.94 3.10 4.99
C ASN A 29 6.00 3.62 5.96
N VAL A 30 5.57 4.30 7.03
CA VAL A 30 6.46 4.82 8.07
C VAL A 30 7.21 3.67 8.76
N LEU A 31 6.50 2.59 9.10
CA LEU A 31 7.08 1.42 9.75
C LEU A 31 8.14 0.75 8.85
N PHE A 32 7.81 0.47 7.60
CA PHE A 32 8.74 -0.13 6.65
C PHE A 32 9.93 0.77 6.31
N THR A 33 9.73 2.08 6.25
CA THR A 33 10.84 3.03 6.08
C THR A 33 11.79 3.00 7.29
N LYS A 34 11.26 2.90 8.51
CA LYS A 34 12.10 2.75 9.72
C LYS A 34 12.86 1.42 9.70
N TRP A 35 12.22 0.33 9.29
CA TRP A 35 12.87 -0.98 9.18
C TRP A 35 13.95 -0.98 8.10
N MET A 36 13.68 -0.37 6.95
CA MET A 36 14.65 -0.23 5.86
C MET A 36 15.88 0.58 6.29
N LYS A 37 15.69 1.68 7.04
CA LYS A 37 16.80 2.46 7.61
C LYS A 37 17.67 1.62 8.55
N LYS A 38 17.06 0.77 9.39
CA LYS A 38 17.82 -0.17 10.23
C LYS A 38 18.54 -1.24 9.39
N ALA A 39 17.89 -1.71 8.33
CA ALA A 39 18.42 -2.74 7.43
C ALA A 39 19.59 -2.25 6.55
N LYS A 40 19.76 -0.93 6.37
CA LYS A 40 20.88 -0.37 5.60
C LYS A 40 22.24 -0.81 6.13
N ASN A 41 22.35 -1.06 7.44
CA ASN A 41 23.59 -1.51 8.08
C ASN A 41 23.76 -3.04 8.07
N ALA A 42 22.79 -3.79 7.52
CA ALA A 42 22.88 -5.23 7.37
C ALA A 42 23.67 -5.61 6.11
N SER A 43 24.02 -6.90 5.98
CA SER A 43 24.66 -7.40 4.77
C SER A 43 23.75 -7.21 3.53
N PRO A 44 24.32 -7.13 2.31
CA PRO A 44 23.53 -7.00 1.08
C PRO A 44 22.45 -8.08 0.92
N LEU A 45 22.76 -9.31 1.36
CA LEU A 45 21.81 -10.42 1.37
C LEU A 45 20.66 -10.16 2.36
N GLY A 46 20.98 -9.72 3.59
CA GLY A 46 19.99 -9.40 4.61
C GLY A 46 19.08 -8.23 4.23
N PHE A 47 19.63 -7.22 3.56
CA PHE A 47 18.87 -6.10 3.02
C PHE A 47 17.85 -6.56 1.96
N SER A 48 18.27 -7.37 0.98
CA SER A 48 17.38 -7.91 -0.05
C SER A 48 16.28 -8.80 0.50
N VAL A 49 16.59 -9.66 1.48
CA VAL A 49 15.59 -10.50 2.15
C VAL A 49 14.54 -9.64 2.85
N LEU A 50 14.96 -8.58 3.55
CA LEU A 50 14.03 -7.66 4.22
C LEU A 50 13.15 -6.88 3.23
N VAL A 51 13.72 -6.41 2.11
CA VAL A 51 12.98 -5.71 1.05
C VAL A 51 11.91 -6.61 0.43
N ASN A 52 12.27 -7.86 0.10
CA ASN A 52 11.35 -8.83 -0.46
C ASN A 52 10.28 -9.24 0.57
N GLY A 53 10.67 -9.44 1.83
CA GLY A 53 9.74 -9.73 2.93
C GLY A 53 8.73 -8.62 3.16
N MET A 54 9.17 -7.35 3.16
CA MET A 54 8.28 -6.18 3.25
C MET A 54 7.33 -6.10 2.05
N THR A 55 7.81 -6.45 0.85
CA THR A 55 6.98 -6.47 -0.36
C THR A 55 5.90 -7.55 -0.27
N ALA A 56 6.27 -8.77 0.12
CA ALA A 56 5.32 -9.87 0.34
C ALA A 56 4.28 -9.49 1.41
N ALA A 57 4.71 -8.91 2.53
CA ALA A 57 3.80 -8.43 3.57
C ALA A 57 2.79 -7.41 3.02
N LYS A 58 3.22 -6.43 2.22
CA LYS A 58 2.30 -5.48 1.58
C LYS A 58 1.29 -6.17 0.68
N MET A 59 1.69 -7.18 -0.09
CA MET A 59 0.78 -7.94 -0.96
C MET A 59 -0.28 -8.69 -0.14
N PHE A 60 0.12 -9.41 0.91
CA PHE A 60 -0.81 -10.13 1.79
C PHE A 60 -1.78 -9.19 2.51
N ILE A 61 -1.27 -8.05 2.99
CA ILE A 61 -2.10 -7.02 3.63
C ILE A 61 -3.13 -6.46 2.63
N THR A 62 -2.70 -6.16 1.41
CA THR A 62 -3.58 -5.65 0.34
C THR A 62 -4.71 -6.63 0.04
N LEU A 63 -4.36 -7.92 -0.12
CA LEU A 63 -5.33 -8.99 -0.31
C LEU A 63 -6.28 -9.12 0.88
N GLY A 64 -5.76 -9.06 2.11
CA GLY A 64 -6.57 -9.13 3.32
C GLY A 64 -7.59 -7.99 3.41
N ILE A 65 -7.16 -6.74 3.16
CA ILE A 65 -8.03 -5.57 3.17
C ILE A 65 -9.15 -5.68 2.13
N ILE A 66 -8.80 -6.06 0.89
CA ILE A 66 -9.77 -6.26 -0.18
C ILE A 66 -10.74 -7.37 0.21
N THR A 67 -10.24 -8.50 0.70
CA THR A 67 -11.08 -9.64 1.10
C THR A 67 -12.06 -9.27 2.21
N VAL A 68 -11.60 -8.60 3.27
CA VAL A 68 -12.46 -8.14 4.36
C VAL A 68 -13.55 -7.21 3.83
N TYR A 69 -13.23 -6.28 2.94
CA TYR A 69 -14.22 -5.38 2.35
C TYR A 69 -15.22 -6.11 1.42
N LEU A 70 -14.78 -7.13 0.68
CA LEU A 70 -15.69 -7.94 -0.14
C LEU A 70 -16.70 -8.71 0.73
N LEU A 71 -16.30 -9.14 1.92
CA LEU A 71 -17.17 -9.82 2.89
C LEU A 71 -18.26 -8.91 3.47
N THR A 72 -18.05 -7.59 3.52
CA THR A 72 -19.06 -6.65 4.04
C THR A 72 -20.22 -6.40 3.07
N GLN A 73 -20.26 -7.07 1.91
CA GLN A 73 -21.32 -6.94 0.90
C GLN A 73 -21.57 -5.49 0.44
N SER A 74 -20.58 -4.59 0.58
CA SER A 74 -20.73 -3.17 0.26
C SER A 74 -20.96 -2.94 -1.24
N GLU A 75 -21.55 -1.81 -1.62
CA GLU A 75 -21.93 -1.53 -3.02
C GLU A 75 -20.74 -1.18 -3.92
N PHE A 76 -19.62 -0.71 -3.36
CA PHE A 76 -18.47 -0.14 -4.10
C PHE A 76 -17.25 -1.09 -4.17
N LYS A 77 -17.47 -2.40 -4.30
CA LYS A 77 -16.42 -3.43 -4.25
C LYS A 77 -15.30 -3.20 -5.26
N THR A 78 -15.66 -2.85 -6.49
CA THR A 78 -14.71 -2.67 -7.59
C THR A 78 -13.88 -1.41 -7.39
N GLU A 79 -14.54 -0.28 -7.09
CA GLU A 79 -13.91 1.01 -6.86
C GLU A 79 -12.98 0.98 -5.66
N PHE A 80 -13.40 0.34 -4.57
CA PHE A 80 -12.56 0.14 -3.39
C PHE A 80 -11.33 -0.71 -3.73
N SER A 81 -11.51 -1.84 -4.41
CA SER A 81 -10.40 -2.73 -4.76
C SER A 81 -9.37 -2.03 -5.65
N ILE A 82 -9.83 -1.30 -6.67
CA ILE A 82 -8.97 -0.49 -7.55
C ILE A 82 -8.26 0.61 -6.75
N GLY A 83 -8.99 1.30 -5.88
CA GLY A 83 -8.42 2.34 -5.02
C GLY A 83 -7.32 1.81 -4.11
N VAL A 84 -7.58 0.69 -3.41
CA VAL A 84 -6.59 0.04 -2.53
C VAL A 84 -5.37 -0.42 -3.35
N PHE A 85 -5.59 -0.95 -4.55
CA PHE A 85 -4.51 -1.33 -5.45
C PHE A 85 -3.65 -0.13 -5.87
N ILE A 86 -4.26 1.01 -6.20
CA ILE A 86 -3.55 2.25 -6.52
C ILE A 86 -2.70 2.71 -5.34
N VAL A 87 -3.27 2.72 -4.12
CA VAL A 87 -2.53 3.09 -2.90
C VAL A 87 -1.35 2.14 -2.68
N PHE A 88 -1.55 0.83 -2.85
CA PHE A 88 -0.49 -0.17 -2.80
C PHE A 88 0.61 0.09 -3.83
N ALA A 89 0.25 0.38 -5.08
CA ALA A 89 1.20 0.62 -6.16
C ALA A 89 2.05 1.87 -5.90
N LEU A 90 1.42 2.99 -5.52
CA LEU A 90 2.12 4.23 -5.16
C LEU A 90 3.05 4.02 -3.95
N ASN A 91 2.56 3.33 -2.91
CA ASN A 91 3.37 3.02 -1.74
C ASN A 91 4.58 2.15 -2.08
N SER A 92 4.41 1.19 -2.99
CA SER A 92 5.48 0.31 -3.46
C SER A 92 6.49 1.08 -4.32
N ALA A 93 6.04 1.95 -5.22
CA ALA A 93 6.92 2.80 -6.02
C ALA A 93 7.76 3.73 -5.13
N LEU A 94 7.15 4.42 -4.17
CA LEU A 94 7.86 5.27 -3.21
C LEU A 94 8.88 4.49 -2.37
N PHE A 95 8.52 3.26 -1.98
CA PHE A 95 9.41 2.37 -1.24
C PHE A 95 10.62 1.93 -2.09
N VAL A 96 10.42 1.59 -3.36
CA VAL A 96 11.52 1.23 -4.28
C VAL A 96 12.43 2.43 -4.55
N LEU A 97 11.86 3.62 -4.78
CA LEU A 97 12.65 4.84 -4.94
C LEU A 97 13.50 5.13 -3.69
N SER A 98 12.91 4.92 -2.51
CA SER A 98 13.61 5.07 -1.23
C SER A 98 14.73 4.05 -1.09
N SER A 99 14.49 2.77 -1.42
CA SER A 99 15.49 1.71 -1.31
C SER A 99 16.70 1.93 -2.24
N GLN A 100 16.46 2.37 -3.47
CA GLN A 100 17.53 2.70 -4.42
C GLN A 100 18.40 3.87 -3.92
N GLY A 101 17.80 4.88 -3.28
CA GLY A 101 18.53 5.98 -2.66
C GLY A 101 19.48 5.56 -1.55
N PHE A 102 19.21 4.45 -0.87
CA PHE A 102 20.09 3.90 0.16
C PHE A 102 21.27 3.11 -0.42
N VAL A 103 21.08 2.40 -1.54
CA VAL A 103 22.13 1.63 -2.22
C VAL A 103 23.15 2.54 -2.91
N ARG A 104 22.71 3.65 -3.51
CA ARG A 104 23.60 4.57 -4.27
C ARG A 104 24.50 5.45 -3.39
N LYS A 105 24.22 5.53 -2.08
CA LYS A 105 25.02 6.27 -1.07
C LYS A 105 25.78 5.32 -0.12
N GLY A 106 25.86 4.04 -0.45
CA GLY A 106 26.67 3.03 0.24
C GLY A 106 27.97 2.81 -0.49
#